data_AF-A0A519LBC1-F1
#
_entry.id   AF-A0A519LBC1-F1
#
_cell.length_a   1.000
_cell.length_b   1.000
_cell.length_c   1.000
_cell.angle_alpha   90.00
_cell.angle_beta   90.00
_cell.angle_gamma   90.00
#
_symmetry.space_group_name_H-M   'P 1'
#
loop_
_entity.id
_entity.type
_entity.pdbx_description
1 polymer ?
#
loop_
_entity_poly.entity_id
_entity_poly.type
_entity_poly.pdbx_seq_one_letter_code
_entity_poly.pdbx_strand_id
1 'polypeptide(L)'
;MDDAYSVQTTAADSGEVDGLEQLMALKDADTFCVADHWGDLKGGADGLFDHDTRLLSRFVMTVGGVRPSRLSSGVSQDNVFFICHTTNRPLPPMGGRSAPAGVLHIERRRFIRDRRLFERVRMVNHGVEDVLLPLSFEFAADFADIFQVRGTPRLKHGVVAPPTTDGRRVNFSYTGLDEVRRTACLSFSEPPARLTGGRADFMFSLPKGKRVDLYIECGPDSCVQPDEARFRLNAVEARLSMRRRRRRGASLRGPRSPRFNDWLDQSRADVALLTTDLPTGPYPYAGVPWFSTPFGRDGIITAWQMLWLDPSLAKGVLTYLAKRQATEVSAFQDSAPGKIMHETRGGEMSALGEVPFGLYYGGVDTTCLFVALAGAYARRTGDFDLIRQLWPNLIAATGWMTDYGDIRKDGLISYQRGADTGLSNQGWKDSEDSIFHADGRFPKGPVALLEVQGYAFAAWQAMADLAKV
;
A
#
# COMPACT_ATOMS: atom_id res chain seq x y z
N MET A 1 20.44 7.42 -17.15
CA MET A 1 19.19 7.46 -17.92
C MET A 1 18.28 6.65 -17.05
N ASP A 2 17.75 7.31 -16.03
CA ASP A 2 17.26 6.64 -14.83
C ASP A 2 15.97 5.89 -15.18
N ASP A 3 15.96 4.58 -14.96
CA ASP A 3 14.73 3.80 -15.10
C ASP A 3 13.61 4.46 -14.27
N ALA A 4 12.39 4.46 -14.79
CA ALA A 4 11.19 4.92 -14.07
C ALA A 4 10.92 4.12 -12.76
N TYR A 5 11.69 3.06 -12.55
CA TYR A 5 11.70 2.19 -11.38
C TYR A 5 12.88 2.38 -10.44
N SER A 6 13.89 3.16 -10.82
CA SER A 6 14.79 3.71 -9.82
C SER A 6 13.88 4.56 -8.92
N VAL A 7 13.62 4.05 -7.71
CA VAL A 7 13.31 4.95 -6.61
C VAL A 7 14.56 5.78 -6.56
N GLN A 8 14.58 6.93 -7.24
CA GLN A 8 15.51 7.95 -6.87
C GLN A 8 15.26 8.08 -5.37
N THR A 9 16.24 7.67 -4.59
CA THR A 9 16.29 7.80 -3.14
C THR A 9 16.37 9.29 -2.79
N THR A 10 15.58 10.14 -3.45
CA THR A 10 15.53 11.59 -3.28
C THR A 10 14.78 12.00 -2.02
N ALA A 11 14.27 11.03 -1.25
CA ALA A 11 13.90 11.28 0.15
C ALA A 11 15.13 11.39 1.08
N ALA A 12 16.35 11.05 0.62
CA ALA A 12 17.55 11.10 1.46
C ALA A 12 18.20 12.49 1.57
N ASP A 13 17.78 13.48 0.78
CA ASP A 13 18.49 14.77 0.67
C ASP A 13 17.74 16.01 1.18
N SER A 14 16.68 15.84 1.99
CA SER A 14 16.22 16.92 2.87
C SER A 14 16.86 16.74 4.24
N GLY A 15 17.95 17.48 4.49
CA GLY A 15 18.80 17.43 5.69
C GLY A 15 18.13 17.78 7.02
N GLU A 16 17.15 16.98 7.45
CA GLU A 16 16.90 16.69 8.85
C GLU A 16 17.30 15.24 9.12
N VAL A 17 18.22 15.05 10.06
CA VAL A 17 18.76 13.76 10.48
C VAL A 17 17.65 12.94 11.16
N ASP A 18 16.83 12.28 10.35
CA ASP A 18 15.97 11.14 10.73
C ASP A 18 16.08 10.12 9.59
N GLY A 19 17.19 9.36 9.58
CA GLY A 19 17.41 8.34 8.57
C GLY A 19 16.37 7.24 8.69
N LEU A 20 15.53 7.03 7.66
CA LEU A 20 14.52 5.96 7.61
C LEU A 20 13.86 5.64 8.97
N GLU A 21 13.56 6.68 9.78
CA GLU A 21 12.75 6.48 10.96
C GLU A 21 11.39 5.94 10.47
N GLN A 22 11.03 4.74 10.95
CA GLN A 22 9.98 3.87 10.44
C GLN A 22 8.68 4.64 10.12
N LEU A 23 8.43 4.86 8.83
CA LEU A 23 7.12 5.30 8.34
C LEU A 23 6.04 4.35 8.87
N MET A 24 4.96 4.92 9.39
CA MET A 24 3.84 4.21 9.98
C MET A 24 2.78 4.00 8.90
N ALA A 25 2.68 2.76 8.41
CA ALA A 25 1.75 2.40 7.37
C ALA A 25 0.48 1.73 7.92
N LEU A 26 -0.68 2.12 7.39
CA LEU A 26 -1.95 1.43 7.54
C LEU A 26 -2.49 1.08 6.15
N LYS A 27 -3.21 -0.04 6.02
CA LYS A 27 -3.81 -0.48 4.75
C LYS A 27 -5.14 -1.17 4.97
N ASP A 28 -6.08 -0.89 4.07
CA ASP A 28 -7.27 -1.70 3.84
C ASP A 28 -7.56 -1.74 2.33
N ALA A 29 -7.56 -2.94 1.73
CA ALA A 29 -7.67 -3.14 0.29
C ALA A 29 -6.71 -2.21 -0.49
N ASP A 30 -7.23 -1.40 -1.43
CA ASP A 30 -6.49 -0.47 -2.29
C ASP A 30 -6.22 0.91 -1.65
N THR A 31 -6.58 1.08 -0.37
CA THR A 31 -6.39 2.31 0.38
C THR A 31 -5.33 2.12 1.45
N PHE A 32 -4.35 3.03 1.51
CA PHE A 32 -3.32 3.00 2.54
C PHE A 32 -2.92 4.40 3.00
N CYS A 33 -2.37 4.51 4.20
CA CYS A 33 -1.91 5.77 4.77
C CYS A 33 -0.47 5.59 5.23
N VAL A 34 0.38 6.57 4.91
CA VAL A 34 1.78 6.66 5.33
C VAL A 34 1.94 7.92 6.13
N ALA A 35 2.37 7.79 7.39
CA ALA A 35 2.59 8.93 8.27
C ALA A 35 3.90 8.78 9.03
N ASP A 36 4.38 9.88 9.61
CA ASP A 36 5.51 9.82 10.54
C ASP A 36 5.10 9.31 11.93
N HIS A 37 6.06 9.26 12.85
CA HIS A 37 5.85 8.78 14.21
C HIS A 37 4.86 9.60 15.06
N TRP A 38 4.45 10.80 14.65
CA TRP A 38 3.36 11.54 15.33
C TRP A 38 1.99 11.27 14.69
N GLY A 39 1.95 10.61 13.54
CA GLY A 39 0.77 10.47 12.70
C GLY A 39 0.55 11.66 11.76
N ASP A 40 1.56 12.53 11.61
CA ASP A 40 1.48 13.67 10.71
C ASP A 40 1.78 13.23 9.27
N LEU A 41 1.08 13.85 8.32
CA LEU A 41 1.37 13.75 6.89
C LEU A 41 2.02 15.06 6.46
N LYS A 42 3.29 15.03 6.04
CA LYS A 42 4.06 16.25 5.74
C LYS A 42 4.24 16.51 4.24
N GLY A 43 3.76 15.61 3.38
CA GLY A 43 4.03 15.60 1.94
C GLY A 43 5.19 14.65 1.63
N GLY A 44 5.81 14.79 0.45
CA GLY A 44 6.88 13.86 0.03
C GLY A 44 6.35 12.42 -0.10
N ALA A 45 6.84 11.52 0.75
CA ALA A 45 6.39 10.12 0.87
C ALA A 45 5.09 9.93 1.68
N ASP A 46 4.67 10.94 2.45
CA ASP A 46 3.50 10.79 3.32
C ASP A 46 2.20 10.97 2.54
N GLY A 47 1.12 10.38 3.04
CA GLY A 47 -0.22 10.67 2.55
C GLY A 47 -1.26 9.59 2.84
N LEU A 48 -2.51 9.94 2.57
CA LEU A 48 -3.60 8.97 2.39
C LEU A 48 -3.76 8.71 0.89
N PHE A 49 -3.65 7.45 0.49
CA PHE A 49 -3.71 7.00 -0.89
C PHE A 49 -4.90 6.08 -1.10
N ASP A 50 -5.52 6.19 -2.27
CA ASP A 50 -6.60 5.33 -2.72
C ASP A 50 -6.44 5.11 -4.23
N HIS A 51 -6.41 3.85 -4.67
CA HIS A 51 -6.22 3.48 -6.09
C HIS A 51 -5.05 4.24 -6.75
N ASP A 52 -3.86 4.12 -6.16
CA ASP A 52 -2.62 4.79 -6.60
C ASP A 52 -2.67 6.34 -6.64
N THR A 53 -3.70 6.98 -6.06
CA THR A 53 -3.80 8.46 -5.98
C THR A 53 -3.71 8.97 -4.54
N ARG A 54 -2.87 9.96 -4.27
CA ARG A 54 -2.77 10.63 -2.96
C ARG A 54 -3.93 11.61 -2.73
N LEU A 55 -4.92 11.19 -1.94
CA LEU A 55 -6.08 12.00 -1.57
C LEU A 55 -5.77 13.08 -0.53
N LEU A 56 -4.84 12.82 0.40
CA LEU A 56 -4.44 13.76 1.45
C LEU A 56 -2.91 13.80 1.51
N SER A 57 -2.32 14.91 1.09
CA SER A 57 -0.86 15.11 1.04
C SER A 57 -0.31 15.78 2.29
N ARG A 58 -1.15 16.54 3.02
CA ARG A 58 -0.79 17.15 4.30
C ARG A 58 -1.88 16.93 5.33
N PHE A 59 -1.49 16.61 6.55
CA PHE A 59 -2.35 16.53 7.74
C PHE A 59 -1.47 16.58 8.99
N VAL A 60 -1.19 17.80 9.47
CA VAL A 60 -0.27 18.06 10.57
C VAL A 60 -1.03 18.64 11.75
N MET A 61 -0.88 18.03 12.93
CA MET A 61 -1.51 18.50 14.16
C MET A 61 -0.55 19.35 14.99
N THR A 62 -1.00 20.54 15.40
CA THR A 62 -0.27 21.40 16.34
C THR A 62 -1.12 21.81 17.53
N VAL A 63 -0.46 22.05 18.66
CA VAL A 63 -1.04 22.42 19.95
C VAL A 63 -0.34 23.67 20.44
N GLY A 64 -1.06 24.78 20.57
CA GLY A 64 -0.44 26.08 20.85
C GLY A 64 0.49 26.56 19.73
N GLY A 65 0.21 26.18 18.48
CA GLY A 65 1.01 26.55 17.31
C GLY A 65 2.32 25.77 17.14
N VAL A 66 2.60 24.81 18.01
CA VAL A 66 3.79 23.95 17.93
C VAL A 66 3.42 22.48 17.94
N ARG A 67 4.30 21.65 17.38
CA ARG A 67 4.14 20.19 17.45
C ARG A 67 4.24 19.70 18.91
N PRO A 68 3.33 18.84 19.38
CA PRO A 68 3.39 18.33 20.76
C PRO A 68 4.58 17.38 20.94
N SER A 69 5.03 17.23 22.19
CA SER A 69 6.14 16.32 22.53
C SER A 69 5.66 14.87 22.51
N ARG A 70 6.31 14.00 21.72
CA ARG A 70 5.94 12.59 21.60
C ARG A 70 6.39 11.79 22.82
N LEU A 71 5.50 10.93 23.31
CA LEU A 71 5.77 9.98 24.40
C LEU A 71 6.00 8.58 23.84
N SER A 72 5.13 8.14 22.92
CA SER A 72 5.24 6.83 22.26
C SER A 72 4.35 6.80 21.02
N SER A 73 4.70 5.96 20.04
CA SER A 73 3.81 5.65 18.92
C SER A 73 4.07 4.26 18.36
N GLY A 74 3.08 3.72 17.66
CA GLY A 74 3.21 2.42 16.99
C GLY A 74 1.93 1.95 16.32
N VAL A 75 2.07 0.92 15.51
CA VAL A 75 0.95 0.15 14.95
C VAL A 75 0.62 -1.01 15.88
N SER A 76 -0.66 -1.30 16.10
CA SER A 76 -1.10 -2.44 16.91
C SER A 76 -0.67 -3.76 16.29
N GLN A 77 -0.44 -4.79 17.10
CA GLN A 77 0.00 -6.13 16.64
C GLN A 77 -0.96 -6.80 15.64
N ASP A 78 -2.20 -6.35 15.57
CA ASP A 78 -3.17 -6.79 14.55
C ASP A 78 -3.12 -5.96 13.27
N ASN A 79 -2.20 -5.00 13.14
CA ASN A 79 -2.03 -4.05 12.05
C ASN A 79 -3.25 -3.15 11.77
N VAL A 80 -4.20 -3.04 12.71
CA VAL A 80 -5.44 -2.27 12.51
C VAL A 80 -5.30 -0.80 12.90
N PHE A 81 -4.63 -0.50 14.02
CA PHE A 81 -4.57 0.85 14.57
C PHE A 81 -3.16 1.40 14.58
N PHE A 82 -3.02 2.65 14.15
CA PHE A 82 -1.93 3.50 14.60
C PHE A 82 -2.35 4.21 15.89
N ILE A 83 -1.46 4.29 16.87
CA ILE A 83 -1.66 5.01 18.11
C ILE A 83 -0.42 5.87 18.39
N CYS A 84 -0.64 7.14 18.71
CA CYS A 84 0.40 8.06 19.16
C CYS A 84 -0.04 8.76 20.43
N HIS A 85 0.81 8.72 21.44
CA HIS A 85 0.66 9.46 22.69
C HIS A 85 1.63 10.63 22.70
N THR A 86 1.11 11.81 22.97
CA THR A 86 1.87 13.06 23.03
C THR A 86 1.46 13.87 24.25
N THR A 87 2.26 14.89 24.58
CA THR A 87 1.94 15.87 25.60
C THR A 87 2.16 17.29 25.10
N ASN A 88 1.42 18.25 25.67
CA ASN A 88 1.61 19.67 25.31
C ASN A 88 3.01 20.18 25.71
N ARG A 89 3.52 21.07 24.86
CA ARG A 89 4.57 22.05 25.23
C ARG A 89 3.91 23.22 25.97
N PRO A 90 4.67 24.17 26.56
CA PRO A 90 4.09 25.34 27.22
C PRO A 90 3.11 26.05 26.26
N LEU A 91 1.86 26.23 26.70
CA LEU A 91 0.84 26.86 25.86
C LEU A 91 0.97 28.39 25.89
N PRO A 92 0.59 29.11 24.83
CA PRO A 92 0.55 30.57 24.89
C PRO A 92 -0.44 31.03 25.99
N PRO A 93 -0.12 32.10 26.74
CA PRO A 93 -1.04 32.65 27.73
C PRO A 93 -2.25 33.28 27.02
N MET A 94 -3.43 32.66 27.14
CA MET A 94 -4.67 33.14 26.55
C MET A 94 -5.58 33.80 27.59
N GLY A 95 -5.19 34.99 28.04
CA GLY A 95 -5.95 35.77 29.04
C GLY A 95 -5.77 35.30 30.49
N GLY A 96 -4.76 34.46 30.76
CA GLY A 96 -4.43 33.92 32.09
C GLY A 96 -3.02 33.33 32.15
N ARG A 97 -2.74 32.49 33.16
CA ARG A 97 -1.46 31.77 33.26
C ARG A 97 -1.33 30.73 32.14
N SER A 98 -0.14 30.64 31.56
CA SER A 98 0.21 29.60 30.59
C SER A 98 0.12 28.23 31.25
N ALA A 99 -0.56 27.28 30.61
CA ALA A 99 -0.54 25.89 31.06
C ALA A 99 0.90 25.35 30.91
N PRO A 100 1.48 24.78 31.98
CA PRO A 100 2.84 24.26 31.92
C PRO A 100 2.95 23.10 30.93
N ALA A 101 4.18 22.81 30.48
CA ALA A 101 4.43 21.62 29.68
C ALA A 101 4.06 20.35 30.46
N GLY A 102 3.60 19.31 29.76
CA GLY A 102 3.41 18.00 30.38
C GLY A 102 2.04 17.75 31.05
N VAL A 103 1.12 18.73 31.07
CA VAL A 103 -0.17 18.59 31.80
C VAL A 103 -1.32 18.07 30.95
N LEU A 104 -1.22 18.14 29.63
CA LEU A 104 -2.22 17.61 28.71
C LEU A 104 -1.71 16.32 28.07
N HIS A 105 -2.43 15.23 28.27
CA HIS A 105 -2.24 14.01 27.49
C HIS A 105 -3.08 14.08 26.21
N ILE A 106 -2.46 13.83 25.06
CA ILE A 106 -3.12 13.83 23.76
C ILE A 106 -2.83 12.51 23.06
N GLU A 107 -3.88 11.72 22.84
CA GLU A 107 -3.83 10.45 22.12
C GLU A 107 -4.46 10.62 20.74
N ARG A 108 -3.68 10.37 19.68
CA ARG A 108 -4.18 10.18 18.32
C ARG A 108 -4.32 8.68 18.07
N ARG A 109 -5.51 8.24 17.69
CA ARG A 109 -5.78 6.85 17.33
C ARG A 109 -6.47 6.77 15.98
N ARG A 110 -5.88 6.03 15.05
CA ARG A 110 -6.24 6.04 13.63
C ARG A 110 -6.34 4.64 13.05
N PHE A 111 -7.25 4.42 12.10
CA PHE A 111 -7.36 3.20 11.29
C PHE A 111 -7.95 3.52 9.91
N ILE A 112 -7.84 2.57 8.97
CA ILE A 112 -8.46 2.67 7.64
C ILE A 112 -9.52 1.59 7.51
N ARG A 113 -10.65 1.94 6.88
CA ARG A 113 -11.70 1.01 6.50
C ARG A 113 -12.53 1.59 5.36
N ASP A 114 -12.93 0.78 4.40
CA ASP A 114 -13.87 1.15 3.33
C ASP A 114 -13.46 2.48 2.65
N ARG A 115 -12.18 2.53 2.25
CA ARG A 115 -11.55 3.67 1.58
C ARG A 115 -11.44 4.95 2.39
N ARG A 116 -11.62 4.88 3.72
CA ARG A 116 -11.65 6.04 4.60
C ARG A 116 -10.73 5.90 5.79
N LEU A 117 -10.05 6.99 6.12
CA LEU A 117 -9.31 7.20 7.34
C LEU A 117 -10.26 7.62 8.44
N PHE A 118 -10.19 6.95 9.59
CA PHE A 118 -10.88 7.34 10.81
C PHE A 118 -9.85 7.68 11.87
N GLU A 119 -10.01 8.83 12.52
CA GLU A 119 -9.12 9.27 13.58
C GLU A 119 -9.90 9.84 14.77
N ARG A 120 -9.45 9.48 15.96
CA ARG A 120 -9.84 10.12 17.22
C ARG A 120 -8.65 10.81 17.83
N VAL A 121 -8.81 12.08 18.17
CA VAL A 121 -7.88 12.86 18.99
C VAL A 121 -8.52 13.05 20.36
N ARG A 122 -8.01 12.32 21.35
CA ARG A 122 -8.44 12.42 22.75
C ARG A 122 -7.50 13.34 23.50
N MET A 123 -8.05 14.34 24.17
CA MET A 123 -7.31 15.33 24.96
C MET A 123 -7.77 15.22 26.42
N VAL A 124 -6.83 15.02 27.35
CA VAL A 124 -7.11 14.87 28.79
C VAL A 124 -6.26 15.87 29.58
N ASN A 125 -6.90 16.65 30.44
CA ASN A 125 -6.20 17.58 31.34
C ASN A 125 -5.85 16.90 32.67
N HIS A 126 -4.57 16.61 32.88
CA HIS A 126 -4.00 16.09 34.13
C HIS A 126 -3.43 17.19 35.04
N GLY A 127 -3.53 18.46 34.62
CA GLY A 127 -3.13 19.61 35.41
C GLY A 127 -4.04 19.87 36.61
N VAL A 128 -3.70 20.91 37.37
CA VAL A 128 -4.48 21.36 38.55
C VAL A 128 -5.36 22.57 38.28
N GLU A 129 -5.27 23.14 37.08
CA GLU A 129 -6.03 24.30 36.61
C GLU A 129 -6.81 23.94 35.32
N ASP A 130 -7.82 24.74 35.00
CA ASP A 130 -8.54 24.65 33.74
C ASP A 130 -7.67 25.16 32.60
N VAL A 131 -7.74 24.51 31.43
CA VAL A 131 -6.91 24.83 30.27
C VAL A 131 -7.77 25.20 29.07
N LEU A 132 -7.44 26.32 28.43
CA LEU A 132 -7.89 26.61 27.07
C LEU A 132 -6.86 26.04 26.09
N LEU A 133 -7.28 25.06 25.30
CA LEU A 133 -6.43 24.30 24.38
C LEU A 133 -6.62 24.78 22.94
N PRO A 134 -5.68 25.58 22.39
CA PRO A 134 -5.59 25.82 20.96
C PRO A 134 -5.08 24.57 20.24
N LEU A 135 -5.93 23.98 19.39
CA LEU A 135 -5.60 22.84 18.54
C LEU A 135 -5.78 23.25 17.08
N SER A 136 -4.78 23.00 16.23
CA SER A 136 -4.85 23.32 14.81
C SER A 136 -4.44 22.12 13.95
N PHE A 137 -5.14 21.96 12.82
CA PHE A 137 -4.76 21.04 11.76
C PHE A 137 -4.44 21.83 10.49
N GLU A 138 -3.29 21.55 9.90
CA GLU A 138 -2.95 21.98 8.54
C GLU A 138 -3.10 20.81 7.60
N PHE A 139 -3.74 21.03 6.46
CA PHE A 139 -4.04 19.96 5.52
C PHE A 139 -4.05 20.42 4.07
N ALA A 140 -3.83 19.47 3.16
CA ALA A 140 -3.83 19.69 1.72
C ALA A 140 -4.11 18.37 1.00
N ALA A 141 -4.68 18.48 -0.19
CA ALA A 141 -4.86 17.39 -1.15
C ALA A 141 -4.23 17.81 -2.48
N ASP A 142 -3.39 16.95 -3.06
CA ASP A 142 -2.72 17.21 -4.35
C ASP A 142 -3.12 16.23 -5.46
N PHE A 143 -3.75 15.10 -5.12
CA PHE A 143 -4.13 14.06 -6.07
C PHE A 143 -2.94 13.55 -6.89
N ALA A 144 -1.74 13.55 -6.29
CA ALA A 144 -0.55 13.03 -6.94
C ALA A 144 -0.70 11.51 -7.19
N ASP A 145 -0.34 11.09 -8.41
CA ASP A 145 -0.22 9.68 -8.76
C ASP A 145 0.97 9.05 -8.03
N ILE A 146 0.89 7.77 -7.69
CA ILE A 146 1.94 7.04 -6.98
C ILE A 146 3.30 7.12 -7.68
N PHE A 147 3.33 7.17 -9.03
CA PHE A 147 4.56 7.31 -9.79
C PHE A 147 5.18 8.69 -9.62
N GLN A 148 4.37 9.75 -9.56
CA GLN A 148 4.86 11.11 -9.23
C GLN A 148 5.47 11.14 -7.83
N VAL A 149 4.82 10.49 -6.85
CA VAL A 149 5.33 10.40 -5.48
C VAL A 149 6.64 9.62 -5.40
N ARG A 150 6.83 8.62 -6.28
CA ARG A 150 8.08 7.85 -6.43
C ARG A 150 9.18 8.58 -7.21
N GLY A 151 8.91 9.79 -7.70
CA GLY A 151 9.90 10.62 -8.39
C GLY A 151 9.78 10.64 -9.92
N THR A 152 8.80 9.95 -10.52
CA THR A 152 8.55 10.05 -11.97
C THR A 152 8.08 11.46 -12.32
N PRO A 153 8.82 12.24 -13.12
CA PRO A 153 8.39 13.57 -13.52
C PRO A 153 7.12 13.49 -14.37
N ARG A 154 6.16 14.38 -14.11
CA ARG A 154 4.93 14.48 -14.89
C ARG A 154 4.76 15.90 -15.41
N LEU A 155 4.61 16.05 -16.72
CA LEU A 155 4.63 17.36 -17.40
C LEU A 155 3.28 18.08 -17.36
N LYS A 156 2.18 17.32 -17.32
CA LYS A 156 0.82 17.83 -17.36
C LYS A 156 0.05 17.28 -16.17
N HIS A 157 -0.84 18.11 -15.63
CA HIS A 157 -1.73 17.74 -14.56
C HIS A 157 -3.16 18.09 -14.97
N GLY A 158 -4.12 17.40 -14.40
CA GLY A 158 -5.52 17.77 -14.48
C GLY A 158 -5.82 19.08 -13.74
N VAL A 159 -7.11 19.34 -13.53
CA VAL A 159 -7.59 20.60 -12.94
C VAL A 159 -7.98 20.37 -11.48
N VAL A 160 -7.30 21.07 -10.57
CA VAL A 160 -7.68 21.14 -9.15
C VAL A 160 -8.71 22.24 -8.96
N ALA A 161 -9.86 21.91 -8.41
CA ALA A 161 -10.87 22.90 -8.04
C ALA A 161 -10.53 23.55 -6.67
N PRO A 162 -10.88 24.83 -6.45
CA PRO A 162 -10.75 25.45 -5.14
C PRO A 162 -11.49 24.63 -4.06
N PRO A 163 -10.89 24.41 -2.88
CA PRO A 163 -11.56 23.69 -1.81
C PRO A 163 -12.84 24.41 -1.37
N THR A 164 -13.88 23.63 -1.08
CA THR A 164 -15.15 24.15 -0.55
C THR A 164 -15.29 23.77 0.92
N THR A 165 -15.93 24.62 1.73
CA THR A 165 -16.15 24.37 3.17
C THR A 165 -17.61 24.57 3.57
N ASP A 166 -18.07 23.82 4.58
CA ASP A 166 -19.43 23.93 5.13
C ASP A 166 -19.46 24.21 6.65
N GLY A 167 -18.32 24.68 7.19
CA GLY A 167 -18.12 24.95 8.61
C GLY A 167 -17.64 23.73 9.43
N ARG A 168 -17.71 22.50 8.90
CA ARG A 168 -17.17 21.28 9.54
C ARG A 168 -16.39 20.38 8.58
N ARG A 169 -16.54 20.61 7.28
CA ARG A 169 -15.96 19.80 6.22
C ARG A 169 -15.17 20.66 5.25
N VAL A 170 -14.16 20.05 4.66
CA VAL A 170 -13.44 20.57 3.50
C VAL A 170 -13.50 19.53 2.40
N ASN A 171 -14.01 19.92 1.23
CA ASN A 171 -14.04 19.07 0.05
C ASN A 171 -12.99 19.53 -0.95
N PHE A 172 -12.16 18.59 -1.39
CA PHE A 172 -11.19 18.72 -2.47
C PHE A 172 -11.72 17.98 -3.70
N SER A 173 -11.46 18.53 -4.88
CA SER A 173 -11.84 17.91 -6.14
C SER A 173 -10.74 18.14 -7.18
N TYR A 174 -10.46 17.09 -7.94
CA TYR A 174 -9.51 17.09 -9.03
C TYR A 174 -10.13 16.36 -10.21
N THR A 175 -10.10 16.96 -11.39
CA THR A 175 -10.46 16.27 -12.63
C THR A 175 -9.16 15.94 -13.35
N GLY A 176 -8.85 14.64 -13.43
CA GLY A 176 -7.65 14.16 -14.10
C GLY A 176 -7.67 14.42 -15.61
N LEU A 177 -6.52 14.26 -16.26
CA LEU A 177 -6.41 14.28 -17.71
C LEU A 177 -7.15 13.10 -18.37
N ASP A 178 -7.45 12.07 -17.58
CA ASP A 178 -8.31 10.94 -17.94
C ASP A 178 -9.82 11.26 -17.83
N GLU A 179 -10.17 12.53 -17.60
CA GLU A 179 -11.54 13.02 -17.38
C GLU A 179 -12.24 12.42 -16.14
N VAL A 180 -11.51 11.68 -15.30
CA VAL A 180 -12.05 11.09 -14.08
C VAL A 180 -11.98 12.12 -12.95
N ARG A 181 -13.14 12.40 -12.37
CA ARG A 181 -13.25 13.24 -11.18
C ARG A 181 -12.88 12.45 -9.93
N ARG A 182 -11.84 12.89 -9.25
CA ARG A 182 -11.37 12.38 -7.95
C ARG A 182 -11.69 13.39 -6.87
N THR A 183 -12.13 12.91 -5.72
CA THR A 183 -12.52 13.76 -4.60
C THR A 183 -11.89 13.28 -3.30
N ALA A 184 -11.71 14.20 -2.37
CA ALA A 184 -11.36 13.89 -0.99
C ALA A 184 -12.16 14.81 -0.09
N CYS A 185 -12.77 14.24 0.94
CA CYS A 185 -13.52 14.99 1.93
C CYS A 185 -12.89 14.76 3.32
N LEU A 186 -12.55 15.85 4.01
CA LEU A 186 -12.07 15.87 5.40
C LEU A 186 -13.16 16.47 6.28
N SER A 187 -13.59 15.76 7.33
CA SER A 187 -14.66 16.21 8.22
C SER A 187 -14.28 16.08 9.70
N PHE A 188 -14.77 17.03 10.51
CA PHE A 188 -14.56 17.09 11.95
C PHE A 188 -15.90 16.94 12.70
N SER A 189 -15.90 16.21 13.84
CA SER A 189 -17.08 16.04 14.70
C SER A 189 -17.49 17.31 15.43
N GLU A 190 -16.54 18.20 15.70
CA GLU A 190 -16.76 19.53 16.25
C GLU A 190 -16.52 20.59 15.17
N PRO A 191 -17.26 21.72 15.19
CA PRO A 191 -17.01 22.80 14.25
C PRO A 191 -15.78 23.57 14.71
N PRO A 192 -14.73 23.70 13.90
CA PRO A 192 -13.62 24.60 14.22
C PRO A 192 -14.11 26.05 14.33
N ALA A 193 -13.44 26.83 15.18
CA ALA A 193 -13.66 28.27 15.27
C ALA A 193 -13.29 28.99 13.97
N ARG A 194 -12.34 28.43 13.22
CA ARG A 194 -11.99 28.88 11.87
C ARG A 194 -11.71 27.69 10.96
N LEU A 195 -12.36 27.67 9.80
CA LEU A 195 -12.12 26.68 8.75
C LEU A 195 -11.79 27.38 7.44
N THR A 196 -10.66 27.02 6.84
CA THR A 196 -10.27 27.41 5.48
C THR A 196 -10.01 26.16 4.65
N GLY A 197 -9.71 26.33 3.35
CA GLY A 197 -9.37 25.21 2.47
C GLY A 197 -8.12 24.42 2.86
N GLY A 198 -7.28 24.92 3.79
CA GLY A 198 -6.05 24.24 4.20
C GLY A 198 -5.77 24.25 5.71
N ARG A 199 -6.71 24.74 6.53
CA ARG A 199 -6.51 24.84 7.98
C ARG A 199 -7.82 24.81 8.76
N ALA A 200 -7.81 24.10 9.89
CA ALA A 200 -8.88 24.11 10.89
C ALA A 200 -8.29 24.50 12.25
N ASP A 201 -8.85 25.51 12.90
CA ASP A 201 -8.44 25.98 14.23
C ASP A 201 -9.57 25.77 15.24
N PHE A 202 -9.25 25.13 16.36
CA PHE A 202 -10.15 24.81 17.46
C PHE A 202 -9.69 25.48 18.75
N MET A 203 -10.65 25.77 19.62
CA MET A 203 -10.39 26.20 20.98
C MET A 203 -11.23 25.36 21.94
N PHE A 204 -10.60 24.43 22.64
CA PHE A 204 -11.30 23.58 23.61
C PHE A 204 -11.11 24.10 25.04
N SER A 205 -12.21 24.23 25.78
CA SER A 205 -12.14 24.40 27.23
C SER A 205 -12.04 23.03 27.89
N LEU A 206 -10.95 22.79 28.60
CA LEU A 206 -10.63 21.54 29.27
C LEU A 206 -10.49 21.78 30.78
N PRO A 207 -11.57 21.63 31.55
CA PRO A 207 -11.49 21.74 33.00
C PRO A 207 -10.57 20.68 33.61
N LYS A 208 -10.10 20.94 34.83
CA LYS A 208 -9.26 20.00 35.59
C LYS A 208 -9.83 18.57 35.58
N GLY A 209 -9.03 17.59 35.16
CA GLY A 209 -9.38 16.17 35.16
C GLY A 209 -10.41 15.76 34.09
N LYS A 210 -10.82 16.68 33.21
CA LYS A 210 -11.78 16.38 32.13
C LYS A 210 -11.06 15.96 30.84
N ARG A 211 -11.85 15.34 29.96
CA ARG A 211 -11.43 14.90 28.64
C ARG A 211 -12.39 15.39 27.56
N VAL A 212 -11.87 15.61 26.36
CA VAL A 212 -12.62 15.87 25.13
C VAL A 212 -12.08 14.96 24.03
N ASP A 213 -12.98 14.41 23.21
CA ASP A 213 -12.64 13.61 22.04
C ASP A 213 -13.07 14.37 20.78
N LEU A 214 -12.16 14.56 19.83
CA LEU A 214 -12.44 15.05 18.48
C LEU A 214 -12.35 13.87 17.51
N TYR A 215 -13.38 13.64 16.71
CA TYR A 215 -13.40 12.61 15.68
C TYR A 215 -13.23 13.25 14.30
N ILE A 216 -12.41 12.62 13.47
CA ILE A 216 -12.00 13.11 12.15
C ILE A 216 -12.13 11.96 11.16
N GLU A 217 -12.78 12.20 10.02
CA GLU A 217 -12.85 11.24 8.91
C GLU A 217 -12.27 11.89 7.65
N CYS A 218 -11.49 11.13 6.87
CA CYS A 218 -11.00 11.56 5.56
C CYS A 218 -11.03 10.44 4.52
N GLY A 219 -11.58 10.68 3.33
CA GLY A 219 -11.57 9.71 2.24
C GLY A 219 -12.29 10.25 1.00
N PRO A 220 -12.48 9.43 -0.05
CA PRO A 220 -13.15 9.87 -1.26
C PRO A 220 -14.65 10.12 -1.02
N ASP A 221 -15.29 10.80 -1.96
CA ASP A 221 -16.73 11.04 -2.00
C ASP A 221 -17.26 11.84 -0.78
N SER A 222 -18.54 11.64 -0.43
CA SER A 222 -19.21 12.41 0.62
C SER A 222 -18.73 12.05 2.03
N CYS A 223 -18.54 13.05 2.90
CA CYS A 223 -18.44 12.81 4.34
C CYS A 223 -19.81 12.83 5.01
N VAL A 224 -20.06 11.83 5.84
CA VAL A 224 -21.02 11.91 6.93
C VAL A 224 -20.34 12.59 8.12
N GLN A 225 -21.09 13.31 8.96
CA GLN A 225 -20.51 13.94 10.15
C GLN A 225 -19.90 12.84 11.06
N PRO A 226 -18.61 12.95 11.43
CA PRO A 226 -17.98 12.03 12.37
C PRO A 226 -18.60 12.17 13.75
N ASP A 227 -18.70 11.04 14.44
CA ASP A 227 -19.09 10.99 15.84
C ASP A 227 -18.49 9.74 16.52
N GLU A 228 -18.73 9.62 17.82
CA GLU A 228 -18.26 8.49 18.60
C GLU A 228 -18.85 7.15 18.14
N ALA A 229 -20.12 7.11 17.78
CA ALA A 229 -20.81 5.88 17.39
C ALA A 229 -20.23 5.32 16.08
N ARG A 230 -20.02 6.20 15.09
CA ARG A 230 -19.38 5.88 13.81
C ARG A 230 -17.95 5.41 14.03
N PHE A 231 -17.14 6.12 14.81
CA PHE A 231 -15.77 5.71 15.09
C PHE A 231 -15.73 4.32 15.72
N ARG A 232 -16.57 4.07 16.74
CA ARG A 232 -16.65 2.77 17.42
C ARG A 232 -17.10 1.64 16.49
N LEU A 233 -18.16 1.86 15.71
CA LEU A 233 -18.69 0.88 14.76
C LEU A 233 -17.62 0.49 13.73
N ASN A 234 -17.03 1.47 13.05
CA ASN A 234 -16.00 1.25 12.04
C ASN A 234 -14.74 0.60 12.63
N ALA A 235 -14.35 0.96 13.86
CA ALA A 235 -13.21 0.35 14.55
C ALA A 235 -13.44 -1.14 14.87
N VAL A 236 -14.67 -1.50 15.26
CA VAL A 236 -15.06 -2.90 15.47
C VAL A 236 -15.04 -3.67 14.15
N GLU A 237 -15.62 -3.09 13.10
CA GLU A 237 -15.66 -3.73 11.78
C GLU A 237 -14.27 -3.91 11.16
N ALA A 238 -13.37 -2.94 11.30
CA ALA A 238 -11.97 -3.07 10.88
C ALA A 238 -11.27 -4.24 11.59
N ARG A 239 -11.45 -4.37 12.91
CA ARG A 239 -10.92 -5.52 13.68
C ARG A 239 -11.53 -6.85 13.28
N LEU A 240 -12.85 -6.90 13.05
CA LEU A 240 -13.53 -8.12 12.62
C LEU A 240 -13.06 -8.54 11.22
N SER A 241 -12.92 -7.59 10.29
CA SER A 241 -12.36 -7.81 8.96
C SER A 241 -10.95 -8.41 9.05
N MET A 242 -10.07 -7.78 9.82
CA MET A 242 -8.70 -8.26 10.00
C MET A 242 -8.64 -9.63 10.68
N ARG A 243 -9.49 -9.86 11.70
CA ARG A 243 -9.61 -11.16 12.37
C ARG A 243 -10.07 -12.25 11.41
N ARG A 244 -11.00 -11.98 10.49
CA ARG A 244 -11.42 -12.93 9.45
C ARG A 244 -10.23 -13.29 8.55
N ARG A 245 -9.49 -12.29 8.05
CA ARG A 245 -8.30 -12.49 7.23
C ARG A 245 -7.19 -13.30 7.93
N ARG A 246 -6.89 -12.99 9.20
CA ARG A 246 -5.87 -13.71 10.01
C ARG A 246 -6.25 -15.16 10.33
N ARG A 247 -7.55 -15.48 10.37
CA ARG A 247 -8.08 -16.83 10.65
C ARG A 247 -8.16 -17.71 9.41
N ARG A 248 -7.76 -17.21 8.24
CA ARG A 248 -7.68 -18.02 7.01
C ARG A 248 -6.58 -19.08 7.16
N GLY A 249 -6.86 -20.27 6.63
CA GLY A 249 -5.94 -21.41 6.67
C GLY A 249 -5.67 -21.99 8.07
N ALA A 250 -4.71 -22.92 8.12
CA ALA A 250 -4.25 -23.57 9.33
C ALA A 250 -3.38 -22.63 10.18
N SER A 251 -3.38 -22.82 11.51
CA SER A 251 -2.53 -22.09 12.47
C SER A 251 -1.46 -22.98 13.07
N LEU A 252 -0.23 -22.46 13.18
CA LEU A 252 0.88 -23.12 13.87
C LEU A 252 1.08 -22.48 15.25
N ARG A 253 1.31 -23.32 16.26
CA ARG A 253 1.66 -22.89 17.63
C ARG A 253 2.74 -23.78 18.20
N GLY A 254 3.78 -23.18 18.78
CA GLY A 254 4.76 -23.85 19.61
C GLY A 254 4.29 -23.83 21.07
N PRO A 255 3.93 -24.97 21.69
CA PRO A 255 3.35 -24.98 23.04
C PRO A 255 4.26 -24.38 24.14
N ARG A 256 5.57 -24.39 23.92
CA ARG A 256 6.59 -23.90 24.87
C ARG A 256 7.48 -22.80 24.27
N SER A 257 7.02 -22.14 23.21
CA SER A 257 7.81 -21.17 22.46
C SER A 257 7.05 -19.85 22.28
N PRO A 258 6.82 -19.07 23.36
CA PRO A 258 6.02 -17.85 23.29
C PRO A 258 6.59 -16.83 22.30
N ARG A 259 7.91 -16.59 22.31
CA ARG A 259 8.56 -15.67 21.35
C ARG A 259 8.40 -16.10 19.88
N PHE A 260 8.40 -17.41 19.64
CA PHE A 260 8.15 -17.94 18.29
C PHE A 260 6.68 -17.76 17.90
N ASN A 261 5.75 -17.90 18.84
CA ASN A 261 4.33 -17.61 18.60
C ASN A 261 4.10 -16.12 18.30
N ASP A 262 4.81 -15.22 18.98
CA ASP A 262 4.73 -13.78 18.72
C ASP A 262 5.19 -13.48 17.28
N TRP A 263 6.31 -14.08 16.84
CA TRP A 263 6.78 -13.95 15.46
C TRP A 263 5.77 -14.49 14.45
N LEU A 264 5.22 -15.68 14.68
CA LEU A 264 4.16 -16.25 13.84
C LEU A 264 2.90 -15.39 13.80
N ASP A 265 2.51 -14.80 14.94
CA ASP A 265 1.33 -13.94 15.03
C ASP A 265 1.50 -12.64 14.26
N GLN A 266 2.69 -12.05 14.29
CA GLN A 266 3.03 -10.88 13.49
C GLN A 266 3.06 -11.25 12.00
N SER A 267 3.75 -12.32 11.59
CA SER A 267 3.79 -12.74 10.18
C SER A 267 2.39 -13.02 9.62
N ARG A 268 1.49 -13.60 10.42
CA ARG A 268 0.08 -13.79 10.03
C ARG A 268 -0.67 -12.46 9.92
N ALA A 269 -0.41 -11.51 10.80
CA ALA A 269 -1.00 -10.17 10.70
C ALA A 269 -0.49 -9.44 9.45
N ASP A 270 0.78 -9.58 9.10
CA ASP A 270 1.38 -8.93 7.93
C ASP A 270 0.83 -9.49 6.62
N VAL A 271 0.77 -10.83 6.48
CA VAL A 271 0.14 -11.47 5.31
C VAL A 271 -1.33 -11.08 5.21
N ALA A 272 -2.06 -11.04 6.34
CA ALA A 272 -3.47 -10.63 6.35
C ALA A 272 -3.67 -9.16 5.96
N LEU A 273 -2.76 -8.26 6.34
CA LEU A 273 -2.77 -6.84 5.97
C LEU A 273 -2.57 -6.67 4.46
N LEU A 274 -1.59 -7.39 3.91
CA LEU A 274 -1.23 -7.33 2.49
C LEU A 274 -2.25 -8.05 1.60
N THR A 275 -3.05 -8.97 2.14
CA THR A 275 -4.08 -9.68 1.37
C THR A 275 -5.33 -8.83 1.17
N THR A 276 -5.68 -8.59 -0.10
CA THR A 276 -6.93 -8.00 -0.53
C THR A 276 -7.87 -9.10 -1.04
N ASP A 277 -9.13 -9.09 -0.60
CA ASP A 277 -10.14 -10.04 -1.10
C ASP A 277 -10.70 -9.52 -2.44
N LEU A 278 -10.33 -10.18 -3.55
CA LEU A 278 -10.76 -9.83 -4.90
C LEU A 278 -11.87 -10.79 -5.39
N PRO A 279 -12.62 -10.45 -6.46
CA PRO A 279 -13.62 -11.35 -7.04
C PRO A 279 -13.06 -12.72 -7.48
N THR A 280 -11.76 -12.80 -7.75
CA THR A 280 -11.05 -14.05 -8.10
C THR A 280 -10.61 -14.86 -6.89
N GLY A 281 -10.81 -14.34 -5.68
CA GLY A 281 -10.27 -14.88 -4.43
C GLY A 281 -9.24 -13.94 -3.79
N PRO A 282 -8.69 -14.31 -2.62
CA PRO A 282 -7.72 -13.49 -1.94
C PRO A 282 -6.41 -13.38 -2.70
N TYR A 283 -5.86 -12.17 -2.78
CA TYR A 283 -4.61 -11.88 -3.46
C TYR A 283 -3.68 -11.07 -2.53
N PRO A 284 -2.47 -11.56 -2.23
CA PRO A 284 -1.49 -10.79 -1.48
C PRO A 284 -0.85 -9.73 -2.38
N TYR A 285 -0.97 -8.46 -2.00
CA TYR A 285 -0.27 -7.35 -2.66
C TYR A 285 1.21 -7.36 -2.24
N ALA A 286 2.08 -6.80 -3.08
CA ALA A 286 3.53 -6.89 -2.89
C ALA A 286 4.02 -6.18 -1.61
N GLY A 287 3.48 -5.00 -1.29
CA GLY A 287 3.86 -4.33 -0.05
C GLY A 287 3.40 -2.89 0.06
N VAL A 288 3.29 -2.37 1.28
CA VAL A 288 3.07 -0.93 1.51
C VAL A 288 4.39 -0.22 1.76
N PRO A 289 4.49 1.07 1.39
CA PRO A 289 3.46 1.86 0.73
C PRO A 289 3.45 1.75 -0.81
N TRP A 290 4.60 1.58 -1.45
CA TRP A 290 4.73 1.84 -2.89
C TRP A 290 4.30 0.70 -3.81
N PHE A 291 4.16 -0.50 -3.27
CA PHE A 291 3.84 -1.72 -4.02
C PHE A 291 2.47 -2.29 -3.63
N SER A 292 1.56 -1.42 -3.17
CA SER A 292 0.25 -1.80 -2.66
C SER A 292 -0.74 -2.07 -3.81
N THR A 293 -0.37 -3.01 -4.68
CA THR A 293 -1.16 -3.49 -5.82
C THR A 293 -0.84 -4.98 -6.11
N PRO A 294 -1.57 -5.67 -7.01
CA PRO A 294 -1.18 -7.00 -7.48
C PRO A 294 0.13 -7.00 -8.29
N PHE A 295 1.11 -7.76 -7.79
CA PHE A 295 2.30 -8.18 -8.53
C PHE A 295 2.25 -9.69 -8.75
N GLY A 296 2.57 -10.15 -9.96
CA GLY A 296 2.50 -11.55 -10.35
C GLY A 296 3.46 -12.42 -9.55
N ARG A 297 4.75 -12.12 -9.62
CA ARG A 297 5.80 -12.86 -8.89
C ARG A 297 5.56 -12.87 -7.39
N ASP A 298 5.37 -11.71 -6.78
CA ASP A 298 5.17 -11.55 -5.33
C ASP A 298 3.92 -12.31 -4.87
N GLY A 299 2.84 -12.22 -5.65
CA GLY A 299 1.62 -12.99 -5.45
C GLY A 299 1.89 -14.49 -5.47
N ILE A 300 2.59 -14.98 -6.51
CA ILE A 300 2.91 -16.39 -6.68
C ILE A 300 3.81 -16.92 -5.55
N ILE A 301 4.91 -16.22 -5.23
CA ILE A 301 5.86 -16.66 -4.21
C ILE A 301 5.19 -16.68 -2.84
N THR A 302 4.45 -15.63 -2.48
CA THR A 302 3.70 -15.57 -1.21
C THR A 302 2.70 -16.71 -1.13
N ALA A 303 1.92 -16.94 -2.18
CA ALA A 303 0.95 -18.03 -2.24
C ALA A 303 1.62 -19.41 -2.16
N TRP A 304 2.79 -19.59 -2.78
CA TRP A 304 3.54 -20.84 -2.71
C TRP A 304 4.06 -21.09 -1.30
N GLN A 305 4.68 -20.10 -0.66
CA GLN A 305 5.17 -20.21 0.71
C GLN A 305 4.04 -20.49 1.71
N MET A 306 2.86 -19.92 1.46
CA MET A 306 1.66 -20.12 2.27
C MET A 306 0.87 -21.39 1.90
N LEU A 307 1.19 -22.08 0.80
CA LEU A 307 0.36 -23.15 0.21
C LEU A 307 0.04 -24.28 1.21
N TRP A 308 0.96 -24.58 2.11
CA TRP A 308 0.77 -25.62 3.12
C TRP A 308 -0.19 -25.19 4.25
N LEU A 309 -0.32 -23.89 4.52
CA LEU A 309 -1.21 -23.31 5.53
C LEU A 309 -2.56 -22.89 4.96
N ASP A 310 -2.53 -22.18 3.82
CA ASP A 310 -3.68 -21.52 3.23
C ASP A 310 -3.64 -21.63 1.69
N PRO A 311 -4.12 -22.74 1.12
CA PRO A 311 -4.14 -22.92 -0.32
C PRO A 311 -5.13 -21.99 -1.04
N SER A 312 -6.01 -21.27 -0.31
CA SER A 312 -6.95 -20.34 -0.95
C SER A 312 -6.25 -19.13 -1.56
N LEU A 313 -5.07 -18.74 -1.06
CA LEU A 313 -4.21 -17.72 -1.66
C LEU A 313 -3.72 -18.16 -3.04
N ALA A 314 -3.23 -19.38 -3.18
CA ALA A 314 -2.79 -19.92 -4.48
C ALA A 314 -3.93 -19.99 -5.48
N LYS A 315 -5.13 -20.41 -5.06
CA LYS A 315 -6.33 -20.37 -5.90
C LYS A 315 -6.65 -18.96 -6.38
N GLY A 316 -6.64 -17.99 -5.46
CA GLY A 316 -6.90 -16.58 -5.77
C GLY A 316 -5.89 -15.99 -6.75
N VAL A 317 -4.59 -16.22 -6.51
CA VAL A 317 -3.48 -15.76 -7.36
C VAL A 317 -3.54 -16.40 -8.75
N LEU A 318 -3.66 -17.72 -8.85
CA LEU A 318 -3.74 -18.42 -10.14
C LEU A 318 -4.93 -17.92 -10.98
N THR A 319 -6.10 -17.79 -10.36
CA THR A 319 -7.31 -17.31 -11.05
C THR A 319 -7.18 -15.84 -11.47
N TYR A 320 -6.58 -14.99 -10.63
CA TYR A 320 -6.36 -13.58 -10.93
C TYR A 320 -5.43 -13.37 -12.12
N LEU A 321 -4.31 -14.11 -12.13
CA LEU A 321 -3.28 -14.02 -13.16
C LEU A 321 -3.74 -14.64 -14.49
N ALA A 322 -4.44 -15.77 -14.46
CA ALA A 322 -4.99 -16.39 -15.66
C ALA A 322 -5.97 -15.48 -16.42
N LYS A 323 -6.80 -14.72 -15.69
CA LYS A 323 -7.73 -13.73 -16.30
C LYS A 323 -7.03 -12.54 -16.96
N ARG A 324 -5.74 -12.35 -16.71
CA ARG A 324 -4.91 -11.24 -17.22
C ARG A 324 -3.66 -11.75 -17.96
N GLN A 325 -3.74 -12.97 -18.50
CA GLN A 325 -2.66 -13.49 -19.34
C GLN A 325 -2.63 -12.73 -20.66
N ALA A 326 -1.43 -12.39 -21.13
CA ALA A 326 -1.25 -11.66 -22.38
C ALA A 326 -1.70 -12.52 -23.58
N THR A 327 -2.38 -11.87 -24.53
CA THR A 327 -2.80 -12.47 -25.81
C THR A 327 -2.16 -11.80 -27.02
N GLU A 328 -1.45 -10.70 -26.82
CA GLU A 328 -0.85 -9.88 -27.87
C GLU A 328 0.61 -9.57 -27.57
N VAL A 329 1.32 -9.08 -28.59
CA VAL A 329 2.69 -8.58 -28.47
C VAL A 329 2.65 -7.06 -28.35
N SER A 330 3.22 -6.52 -27.28
CA SER A 330 3.37 -5.08 -27.07
C SER A 330 4.73 -4.75 -26.46
N ALA A 331 5.51 -3.95 -27.18
CA ALA A 331 6.79 -3.45 -26.67
C ALA A 331 6.62 -2.56 -25.43
N PHE A 332 5.55 -1.76 -25.39
CA PHE A 332 5.27 -0.85 -24.28
C PHE A 332 4.90 -1.61 -22.99
N GLN A 333 4.09 -2.67 -23.09
CA GLN A 333 3.68 -3.47 -21.93
C GLN A 333 4.64 -4.64 -21.63
N ASP A 334 5.68 -4.84 -22.43
CA ASP A 334 6.53 -6.05 -22.42
C ASP A 334 5.73 -7.36 -22.54
N SER A 335 4.61 -7.33 -23.27
CA SER A 335 3.68 -8.45 -23.41
C SER A 335 3.99 -9.32 -24.62
N ALA A 336 3.69 -10.61 -24.49
CA ALA A 336 3.70 -11.59 -25.56
C ALA A 336 2.63 -12.67 -25.27
N PRO A 337 2.03 -13.32 -26.28
CA PRO A 337 1.03 -14.36 -26.08
C PRO A 337 1.47 -15.41 -25.05
N GLY A 338 0.64 -15.66 -24.04
CA GLY A 338 0.89 -16.62 -22.97
C GLY A 338 1.65 -16.07 -21.76
N LYS A 339 2.25 -14.88 -21.84
CA LYS A 339 2.99 -14.28 -20.73
C LYS A 339 2.06 -13.87 -19.58
N ILE A 340 2.53 -14.02 -18.33
CA ILE A 340 1.79 -13.65 -17.12
C ILE A 340 2.26 -12.28 -16.61
N MET A 341 1.32 -11.43 -16.19
CA MET A 341 1.59 -10.06 -15.76
C MET A 341 2.59 -9.97 -14.60
N HIS A 342 3.50 -9.00 -14.70
CA HIS A 342 4.41 -8.59 -13.63
C HIS A 342 3.67 -7.74 -12.59
N GLU A 343 2.98 -6.68 -13.02
CA GLU A 343 2.18 -5.82 -12.14
C GLU A 343 1.02 -5.16 -12.91
N THR A 344 0.04 -4.64 -12.16
CA THR A 344 -1.07 -3.84 -12.70
C THR A 344 -1.41 -2.70 -11.75
N ARG A 345 -1.69 -1.53 -12.30
CA ARG A 345 -1.90 -0.27 -11.58
C ARG A 345 -3.15 0.43 -12.10
N GLY A 346 -3.86 1.11 -11.19
CA GLY A 346 -5.12 1.79 -11.48
C GLY A 346 -5.01 3.32 -11.52
N GLY A 347 -3.81 3.85 -11.28
CA GLY A 347 -3.55 5.30 -11.23
C GLY A 347 -3.80 6.03 -12.56
N GLU A 348 -3.93 7.35 -12.47
CA GLU A 348 -4.17 8.23 -13.61
C GLU A 348 -3.09 8.08 -14.70
N MET A 349 -1.82 8.03 -14.29
CA MET A 349 -0.70 7.90 -15.24
C MET A 349 -0.75 6.57 -16.00
N SER A 350 -1.21 5.51 -15.34
CA SER A 350 -1.39 4.19 -15.96
C SER A 350 -2.58 4.17 -16.91
N ALA A 351 -3.69 4.83 -16.53
CA ALA A 351 -4.89 4.94 -17.38
C ALA A 351 -4.63 5.73 -18.67
N LEU A 352 -3.73 6.73 -18.62
CA LEU A 352 -3.34 7.54 -19.77
C LEU A 352 -2.25 6.90 -20.64
N GLY A 353 -1.65 5.78 -20.21
CA GLY A 353 -0.50 5.18 -20.88
C GLY A 353 0.77 6.04 -20.78
N GLU A 354 0.87 6.92 -19.78
CA GLU A 354 2.11 7.66 -19.48
C GLU A 354 3.19 6.73 -18.90
N VAL A 355 2.75 5.63 -18.27
CA VAL A 355 3.60 4.55 -17.76
C VAL A 355 3.03 3.19 -18.20
N PRO A 356 3.86 2.14 -18.34
CA PRO A 356 3.41 0.86 -18.86
C PRO A 356 2.62 0.01 -17.86
N PHE A 357 2.53 0.46 -16.60
CA PHE A 357 2.10 -0.33 -15.45
C PHE A 357 0.58 -0.53 -15.31
N GLY A 358 -0.23 -0.03 -16.25
CA GLY A 358 -1.66 -0.36 -16.30
C GLY A 358 -1.90 -1.88 -16.35
N LEU A 359 -1.14 -2.57 -17.22
CA LEU A 359 -1.04 -4.02 -17.24
C LEU A 359 0.32 -4.40 -17.84
N TYR A 360 1.31 -4.56 -16.98
CA TYR A 360 2.70 -4.72 -17.38
C TYR A 360 3.18 -6.15 -17.22
N TYR A 361 3.97 -6.63 -18.18
CA TYR A 361 4.43 -8.02 -18.28
C TYR A 361 5.96 -8.13 -18.25
N GLY A 362 6.69 -7.11 -17.79
CA GLY A 362 8.16 -7.11 -17.68
C GLY A 362 8.73 -8.01 -16.57
N GLY A 363 8.24 -9.25 -16.46
CA GLY A 363 8.76 -10.29 -15.58
C GLY A 363 9.09 -11.55 -16.39
N VAL A 364 10.35 -11.97 -16.40
CA VAL A 364 10.79 -13.18 -17.12
C VAL A 364 10.51 -14.47 -16.33
N ASP A 365 10.47 -14.35 -15.01
CA ASP A 365 10.26 -15.45 -14.06
C ASP A 365 8.78 -15.83 -13.89
N THR A 366 7.89 -14.84 -14.02
CA THR A 366 6.50 -14.91 -13.54
C THR A 366 5.69 -15.97 -14.28
N THR A 367 5.86 -16.11 -15.60
CA THR A 367 5.17 -17.14 -16.40
C THR A 367 5.58 -18.55 -15.99
N CYS A 368 6.87 -18.79 -15.76
CA CYS A 368 7.36 -20.09 -15.29
C CYS A 368 6.83 -20.40 -13.88
N LEU A 369 6.90 -19.41 -12.99
CA LEU A 369 6.41 -19.51 -11.62
C LEU A 369 4.90 -19.80 -11.55
N PHE A 370 4.10 -19.22 -12.45
CA PHE A 370 2.65 -19.47 -12.54
C PHE A 370 2.33 -20.94 -12.81
N VAL A 371 2.99 -21.53 -13.81
CA VAL A 371 2.83 -22.95 -14.16
C VAL A 371 3.29 -23.85 -13.01
N ALA A 372 4.43 -23.52 -12.41
CA ALA A 372 4.98 -24.32 -11.33
C ALA A 372 4.12 -24.24 -10.05
N LEU A 373 3.52 -23.08 -9.73
CA LEU A 373 2.54 -22.92 -8.65
C LEU A 373 1.28 -23.75 -8.92
N ALA A 374 0.78 -23.79 -10.16
CA ALA A 374 -0.38 -24.61 -10.50
C ALA A 374 -0.14 -26.10 -10.22
N GLY A 375 1.04 -26.62 -10.59
CA GLY A 375 1.43 -27.98 -10.25
C GLY A 375 1.57 -28.22 -8.74
N ALA A 376 2.19 -27.28 -8.02
CA ALA A 376 2.28 -27.37 -6.56
C ALA A 376 0.90 -27.34 -5.89
N TYR A 377 0.00 -26.49 -6.37
CA TYR A 377 -1.38 -26.39 -5.91
C TYR A 377 -2.13 -27.70 -6.11
N ALA A 378 -2.13 -28.25 -7.33
CA ALA A 378 -2.79 -29.51 -7.65
C ALA A 378 -2.30 -30.65 -6.75
N ARG A 379 -0.99 -30.78 -6.56
CA ARG A 379 -0.41 -31.79 -5.66
C ARG A 379 -0.85 -31.61 -4.21
N ARG A 380 -1.03 -30.36 -3.74
CA ARG A 380 -1.44 -30.06 -2.37
C ARG A 380 -2.92 -30.29 -2.13
N THR A 381 -3.78 -29.91 -3.08
CA THR A 381 -5.23 -29.81 -2.86
C THR A 381 -6.04 -30.89 -3.55
N GLY A 382 -5.53 -31.48 -4.64
CA GLY A 382 -6.31 -32.34 -5.52
C GLY A 382 -7.45 -31.61 -6.26
N ASP A 383 -7.49 -30.27 -6.27
CA ASP A 383 -8.50 -29.47 -6.98
C ASP A 383 -8.19 -29.45 -8.50
N PHE A 384 -8.36 -30.61 -9.14
CA PHE A 384 -8.16 -30.78 -10.58
C PHE A 384 -9.23 -30.07 -11.41
N ASP A 385 -10.38 -29.73 -10.85
CA ASP A 385 -11.40 -28.95 -11.55
C ASP A 385 -10.92 -27.54 -11.83
N LEU A 386 -10.25 -26.89 -10.86
CA LEU A 386 -9.58 -25.62 -11.12
C LEU A 386 -8.48 -25.78 -12.17
N ILE A 387 -7.67 -26.84 -12.09
CA ILE A 387 -6.60 -27.07 -13.09
C ILE A 387 -7.17 -27.22 -14.50
N ARG A 388 -8.28 -27.95 -14.68
CA ARG A 388 -8.96 -28.07 -15.98
C ARG A 388 -9.45 -26.71 -16.50
N GLN A 389 -9.97 -25.86 -15.61
CA GLN A 389 -10.37 -24.49 -15.99
C GLN A 389 -9.16 -23.64 -16.42
N LEU A 390 -8.02 -23.80 -15.75
CA LEU A 390 -6.78 -23.08 -16.04
C LEU A 390 -5.95 -23.72 -17.17
N TRP A 391 -6.33 -24.89 -17.67
CA TRP A 391 -5.55 -25.66 -18.62
C TRP A 391 -5.21 -24.88 -19.91
N PRO A 392 -6.14 -24.12 -20.53
CA PRO A 392 -5.81 -23.28 -21.68
C PRO A 392 -4.74 -22.24 -21.35
N ASN A 393 -4.79 -21.66 -20.15
CA ASN A 393 -3.80 -20.68 -19.69
C ASN A 393 -2.44 -21.32 -19.44
N LEU A 394 -2.41 -22.54 -18.89
CA LEU A 394 -1.18 -23.30 -18.67
C LEU A 394 -0.50 -23.68 -19.99
N ILE A 395 -1.28 -24.13 -20.99
CA ILE A 395 -0.77 -24.38 -22.35
C ILE A 395 -0.18 -23.09 -22.93
N ALA A 396 -0.92 -21.98 -22.88
CA ALA A 396 -0.45 -20.70 -23.40
C ALA A 396 0.84 -20.23 -22.69
N ALA A 397 0.92 -20.40 -21.36
CA ALA A 397 2.11 -20.05 -20.59
C ALA A 397 3.34 -20.89 -21.01
N THR A 398 3.16 -22.19 -21.24
CA THR A 398 4.26 -23.02 -21.76
C THR A 398 4.58 -22.75 -23.22
N GLY A 399 3.60 -22.36 -24.04
CA GLY A 399 3.83 -21.89 -25.40
C GLY A 399 4.66 -20.60 -25.41
N TRP A 400 4.41 -19.68 -24.46
CA TRP A 400 5.29 -18.53 -24.27
C TRP A 400 6.72 -18.94 -23.96
N MET A 401 6.92 -19.92 -23.06
CA MET A 401 8.26 -20.38 -22.68
C MET A 401 9.07 -20.89 -23.87
N THR A 402 8.43 -21.54 -24.86
CA THR A 402 9.09 -22.05 -26.07
C THR A 402 9.22 -20.99 -27.16
N ASP A 403 8.17 -20.23 -27.40
CA ASP A 403 8.06 -19.41 -28.62
C ASP A 403 8.64 -18.00 -28.43
N TYR A 404 8.64 -17.50 -27.19
CA TYR A 404 9.08 -16.15 -26.85
C TYR A 404 10.13 -16.10 -25.73
N GLY A 405 10.15 -17.10 -24.84
CA GLY A 405 11.08 -17.15 -23.70
C GLY A 405 12.53 -17.39 -24.12
N ASP A 406 12.76 -18.21 -25.14
CA ASP A 406 14.09 -18.51 -25.68
C ASP A 406 14.46 -17.58 -26.84
N ILE A 407 14.73 -16.31 -26.51
CA ILE A 407 15.10 -15.27 -27.49
C ILE A 407 16.34 -15.67 -28.30
N ARG A 408 17.28 -16.39 -27.67
CA ARG A 408 18.58 -16.75 -28.25
C ARG A 408 18.55 -18.07 -29.04
N LYS A 409 17.51 -18.88 -28.89
CA LYS A 409 17.39 -20.23 -29.44
C LYS A 409 18.48 -21.18 -28.94
N ASP A 410 18.91 -20.99 -27.68
CA ASP A 410 19.93 -21.80 -27.01
C ASP A 410 19.35 -22.71 -25.91
N GLY A 411 18.02 -22.75 -25.79
CA GLY A 411 17.28 -23.51 -24.80
C GLY A 411 17.13 -22.81 -23.45
N LEU A 412 17.63 -21.58 -23.30
CA LEU A 412 17.55 -20.82 -22.05
C LEU A 412 16.53 -19.69 -22.15
N ILE A 413 15.69 -19.58 -21.12
CA ILE A 413 14.76 -18.46 -21.03
C ILE A 413 15.55 -17.18 -20.69
N SER A 414 15.38 -16.15 -21.51
CA SER A 414 16.07 -14.88 -21.38
C SER A 414 15.12 -13.69 -21.54
N TYR A 415 15.55 -12.52 -21.06
CA TYR A 415 14.80 -11.28 -21.18
C TYR A 415 15.55 -10.21 -21.95
N GLN A 416 14.77 -9.37 -22.63
CA GLN A 416 15.20 -8.13 -23.23
C GLN A 416 14.03 -7.17 -23.18
N ARG A 417 14.22 -5.98 -22.59
CA ARG A 417 13.14 -4.97 -22.52
C ARG A 417 12.67 -4.59 -23.92
N GLY A 418 11.36 -4.51 -24.10
CA GLY A 418 10.73 -4.15 -25.37
C GLY A 418 10.78 -2.64 -25.66
N ALA A 419 10.72 -1.82 -24.61
CA ALA A 419 10.82 -0.36 -24.70
C ALA A 419 11.70 0.20 -23.57
N ASP A 420 12.32 1.36 -23.80
CA ASP A 420 13.17 2.03 -22.81
C ASP A 420 12.41 2.50 -21.56
N THR A 421 11.08 2.57 -21.64
CA THR A 421 10.19 2.89 -20.50
C THR A 421 9.89 1.69 -19.60
N GLY A 422 10.28 0.47 -20.01
CA GLY A 422 10.12 -0.75 -19.23
C GLY A 422 11.32 -1.02 -18.31
N LEU A 423 11.20 -2.06 -17.48
CA LEU A 423 12.26 -2.49 -16.57
C LEU A 423 13.50 -2.96 -17.35
N SER A 424 14.67 -2.42 -17.00
CA SER A 424 15.96 -2.89 -17.52
C SER A 424 16.25 -4.33 -17.12
N ASN A 425 15.94 -4.70 -15.87
CA ASN A 425 16.07 -6.05 -15.34
C ASN A 425 14.68 -6.63 -15.06
N GLN A 426 14.39 -7.81 -15.62
CA GLN A 426 13.05 -8.43 -15.54
C GLN A 426 12.99 -9.65 -14.61
N GLY A 427 14.03 -9.89 -13.81
CA GLY A 427 14.09 -10.94 -12.79
C GLY A 427 13.78 -10.41 -11.39
N TRP A 428 13.98 -11.23 -10.35
CA TRP A 428 13.72 -10.84 -8.94
C TRP A 428 14.48 -9.58 -8.50
N LYS A 429 15.65 -9.34 -9.10
CA LYS A 429 16.43 -8.11 -8.90
C LYS A 429 16.18 -7.15 -10.06
N ASP A 430 15.05 -6.48 -10.03
CA ASP A 430 14.55 -5.64 -11.13
C ASP A 430 15.08 -4.19 -11.13
N SER A 431 15.89 -3.81 -10.14
CA SER A 431 16.58 -2.51 -10.15
C SER A 431 17.70 -2.49 -11.20
N GLU A 432 17.92 -1.35 -11.84
CA GLU A 432 18.88 -1.17 -12.94
C GLU A 432 20.30 -1.63 -12.58
N ASP A 433 20.73 -1.34 -11.36
CA ASP A 433 22.08 -1.59 -10.85
C ASP A 433 22.28 -2.99 -10.24
N SER A 434 21.26 -3.85 -10.26
CA SER A 434 21.28 -5.12 -9.54
C SER A 434 21.98 -6.27 -10.25
N ILE A 435 22.25 -6.13 -11.55
CA ILE A 435 22.87 -7.17 -12.38
C ILE A 435 24.09 -6.56 -13.07
N PHE A 436 25.28 -7.02 -12.68
CA PHE A 436 26.56 -6.54 -13.19
C PHE A 436 27.58 -7.68 -13.29
N HIS A 437 28.56 -7.49 -14.16
CA HIS A 437 29.73 -8.35 -14.25
C HIS A 437 30.69 -8.09 -13.08
N ALA A 438 31.65 -8.99 -12.85
CA ALA A 438 32.63 -8.84 -11.76
C ALA A 438 33.46 -7.53 -11.84
N ASP A 439 33.51 -6.90 -13.02
CA ASP A 439 34.18 -5.61 -13.26
C ASP A 439 33.25 -4.39 -13.10
N GLY A 440 32.00 -4.60 -12.65
CA GLY A 440 31.01 -3.55 -12.41
C GLY A 440 30.23 -3.10 -13.64
N ARG A 441 30.51 -3.63 -14.84
CA ARG A 441 29.75 -3.28 -16.05
C ARG A 441 28.38 -3.97 -16.06
N PHE A 442 27.34 -3.27 -16.51
CA PHE A 442 26.03 -3.85 -16.74
C PHE A 442 26.00 -4.72 -18.00
N PRO A 443 25.35 -5.90 -17.97
CA PRO A 443 25.26 -6.77 -19.13
C PRO A 443 24.36 -6.17 -20.22
N LYS A 444 24.72 -6.40 -21.49
CA LYS A 444 23.83 -6.11 -22.61
C LYS A 444 22.94 -7.31 -22.88
N GLY A 445 21.64 -7.08 -23.00
CA GLY A 445 20.65 -8.14 -23.24
C GLY A 445 20.78 -8.81 -24.61
N PRO A 446 20.08 -9.94 -24.85
CA PRO A 446 19.19 -10.61 -23.89
C PRO A 446 19.95 -11.21 -22.70
N VAL A 447 19.38 -11.24 -21.50
CA VAL A 447 20.03 -11.80 -20.30
C VAL A 447 19.29 -13.06 -19.84
N ALA A 448 20.02 -14.15 -19.61
CA ALA A 448 19.48 -15.39 -19.05
C ALA A 448 19.90 -15.51 -17.57
N LEU A 449 18.93 -15.55 -16.67
CA LEU A 449 19.17 -15.68 -15.23
C LEU A 449 19.12 -17.15 -14.82
N LEU A 450 20.03 -17.56 -13.93
CA LEU A 450 20.15 -18.95 -13.50
C LEU A 450 18.89 -19.40 -12.73
N GLU A 451 18.37 -18.55 -11.85
CA GLU A 451 17.16 -18.84 -11.07
C GLU A 451 15.93 -19.08 -11.96
N VAL A 452 15.82 -18.34 -13.07
CA VAL A 452 14.71 -18.48 -14.03
C VAL A 452 14.73 -19.85 -14.69
N GLN A 453 15.91 -20.41 -14.96
CA GLN A 453 16.02 -21.75 -15.53
C GLN A 453 15.53 -22.82 -14.55
N GLY A 454 15.78 -22.62 -13.25
CA GLY A 454 15.21 -23.45 -12.19
C GLY A 454 13.69 -23.38 -12.15
N TYR A 455 13.11 -22.19 -12.30
CA TYR A 455 11.65 -22.03 -12.38
C TYR A 455 11.07 -22.67 -13.65
N ALA A 456 11.74 -22.54 -14.79
CA ALA A 456 11.35 -23.17 -16.05
C ALA A 456 11.35 -24.70 -15.92
N PHE A 457 12.38 -25.27 -15.32
CA PHE A 457 12.45 -26.70 -15.03
C PHE A 457 11.27 -27.17 -14.15
N ALA A 458 10.98 -26.44 -13.07
CA ALA A 458 9.85 -26.74 -12.20
C ALA A 458 8.49 -26.64 -12.93
N ALA A 459 8.35 -25.68 -13.85
CA ALA A 459 7.17 -25.53 -14.70
C ALA A 459 6.98 -26.73 -15.65
N TRP A 460 8.06 -27.17 -16.31
CA TRP A 460 8.00 -28.34 -17.19
C TRP A 460 7.65 -29.63 -16.44
N GLN A 461 8.23 -29.84 -15.25
CA GLN A 461 7.86 -30.96 -14.40
C GLN A 461 6.40 -30.89 -13.97
N ALA A 462 5.92 -29.72 -13.58
CA ALA A 462 4.52 -29.50 -13.23
C ALA A 462 3.59 -29.87 -14.40
N MET A 463 3.87 -29.40 -15.61
CA MET A 463 3.06 -29.72 -16.79
C MET A 463 3.08 -31.21 -17.14
N ALA A 464 4.25 -31.85 -17.06
CA ALA A 464 4.37 -33.29 -17.31
C ALA A 464 3.54 -34.12 -16.33
N ASP A 465 3.44 -33.70 -15.06
CA ASP A 465 2.60 -34.37 -14.07
C ASP A 465 1.12 -34.07 -14.25
N LEU A 466 0.76 -32.82 -14.51
CA LEU A 466 -0.63 -32.41 -14.71
C LEU A 466 -1.24 -33.05 -15.97
N ALA A 467 -0.46 -33.24 -17.04
CA ALA A 467 -0.94 -33.84 -18.29
C ALA A 467 -1.34 -35.32 -18.16
N LYS A 468 -1.03 -35.99 -17.04
CA LYS A 468 -1.38 -37.39 -16.78
C LYS A 468 -2.80 -37.56 -16.21
N VAL A 469 -3.45 -36.48 -15.80
CA VAL A 469 -4.73 -36.44 -15.04
C VAL A 469 -5.74 -35.58 -15.77
#